data_AF-A0A074VHG5-F1
#
_entry.id   AF-A0A074VHG5-F1
#
_cell.length_a   1.000
_cell.length_b   1.000
_cell.length_c   1.000
_cell.angle_alpha   90.00
_cell.angle_beta   90.00
_cell.angle_gamma   90.00
#
_symmetry.space_group_name_H-M   'P 1'
#
loop_
_entity.id
_entity.type
_entity.pdbx_description
1 polymer ?
#
loop_
_entity_poly.entity_id
_entity_poly.type
_entity_poly.pdbx_seq_one_letter_code
_entity_poly.pdbx_strand_id
1 'polypeptide(L)'
;MPVRLPQATGLYKCPSCAARSSPRSFSVSTAQLALGPESPRYMDIPQPPQQTLPDKTRLKGILPVPRDVFAGQDPKAPFNVDQATKEPSRSQSHNDPRSVWKERMAASRRKNLKEGLKALQYRRIKSDDHMATRATLRQQEREARLHLPEREDERLTAPSVDSNLLDLLKKGPLQDPNREARLAEMRERHALKQAARQEDRRDALHSLYVNAREFIVNDSQLSAAIDKAFGTVDQPRAFGQNGASIWDNTPSAPSSIVDMLNSATARGVRGGALNQSAMNRDTALTAARVRRMAAELTGGQLPSKSSF
;
A
#
# COMPACT_ATOMS: atom_id res chain seq x y z
N MET A 1 -45.92 29.51 -29.79
CA MET A 1 -47.20 30.08 -29.32
C MET A 1 -47.27 29.97 -27.79
N PRO A 2 -46.89 31.00 -27.00
CA PRO A 2 -47.03 30.92 -25.55
C PRO A 2 -48.42 31.40 -25.10
N VAL A 3 -49.12 30.55 -24.34
CA VAL A 3 -50.43 30.79 -23.74
C VAL A 3 -50.24 31.59 -22.43
N ARG A 4 -50.91 32.75 -22.30
CA ARG A 4 -50.91 33.59 -21.10
C ARG A 4 -51.99 33.10 -20.11
N LEU A 5 -51.61 32.91 -18.85
CA LEU A 5 -52.53 32.70 -17.72
C LEU A 5 -53.01 34.05 -17.16
N PRO A 6 -54.27 34.19 -16.72
CA PRO A 6 -54.77 35.43 -16.12
C PRO A 6 -54.30 35.58 -14.67
N GLN A 7 -53.74 36.75 -14.35
CA GLN A 7 -53.42 37.15 -12.97
C GLN A 7 -54.65 37.78 -12.31
N ALA A 8 -55.05 37.26 -11.16
CA ALA A 8 -56.12 37.82 -10.34
C ALA A 8 -55.62 39.07 -9.58
N THR A 9 -56.32 40.19 -9.75
CA THR A 9 -56.06 41.47 -9.08
C THR A 9 -56.85 41.57 -7.78
N GLY A 10 -56.20 41.27 -6.64
CA GLY A 10 -56.71 41.63 -5.32
C GLY A 10 -56.33 43.07 -4.98
N LEU A 11 -57.28 44.00 -5.03
CA LEU A 11 -57.10 45.40 -4.65
C LEU A 11 -57.21 45.58 -3.13
N TYR A 12 -56.08 45.67 -2.43
CA TYR A 12 -56.03 46.35 -1.13
C TYR A 12 -55.65 47.82 -1.39
N LYS A 13 -56.58 48.75 -1.16
CA LYS A 13 -56.34 50.20 -1.27
C LYS A 13 -56.06 50.76 0.12
N CYS A 14 -54.89 51.37 0.30
CA CYS A 14 -54.51 52.08 1.52
C CYS A 14 -55.31 53.38 1.65
N PRO A 15 -56.00 53.65 2.78
CA PRO A 15 -56.82 54.85 2.95
C PRO A 15 -56.01 56.14 3.20
N SER A 16 -54.69 56.07 3.41
CA SER A 16 -53.86 57.26 3.69
C SER A 16 -53.33 57.97 2.44
N CYS A 17 -53.62 57.48 1.24
CA CYS A 17 -53.12 58.07 -0.02
C CYS A 17 -54.13 59.00 -0.72
N ALA A 18 -55.33 59.19 -0.18
CA ALA A 18 -56.41 59.95 -0.81
C ALA A 18 -56.31 61.48 -0.68
N ALA A 19 -55.34 62.02 0.08
CA ALA A 19 -55.21 63.47 0.33
C ALA A 19 -54.30 64.22 -0.65
N ARG A 20 -53.84 63.59 -1.74
CA ARG A 20 -52.99 64.23 -2.77
C ARG A 20 -53.60 64.21 -4.18
N SER A 21 -54.92 64.18 -4.29
CA SER A 21 -55.62 64.39 -5.55
C SER A 21 -55.85 65.88 -5.82
N SER A 22 -54.89 66.53 -6.48
CA SER A 22 -55.19 67.67 -7.34
C SER A 22 -55.04 67.23 -8.81
N PRO A 23 -56.08 67.35 -9.65
CA PRO A 23 -56.02 66.98 -11.06
C PRO A 23 -55.75 68.19 -11.96
N ARG A 24 -54.73 68.08 -12.83
CA ARG A 24 -54.44 68.77 -14.13
C ARG A 24 -52.90 68.78 -14.29
N SER A 25 -52.27 68.49 -15.43
CA SER A 25 -52.69 68.52 -16.83
C SER A 25 -51.59 67.88 -17.71
N PHE A 26 -52.00 67.21 -18.80
CA PHE A 26 -51.24 66.85 -20.02
C PHE A 26 -49.79 66.34 -19.86
N SER A 27 -49.61 65.03 -19.65
CA SER A 27 -48.42 64.33 -20.13
C SER A 27 -48.82 63.31 -21.19
N VAL A 28 -48.40 63.56 -22.43
CA VAL A 28 -48.43 62.59 -23.52
C VAL A 28 -47.39 61.52 -23.22
N SER A 29 -47.76 60.52 -22.41
CA SER A 29 -46.98 59.29 -22.29
C SER A 29 -47.89 58.14 -22.67
N THR A 30 -47.73 57.68 -23.91
CA THR A 30 -48.31 56.45 -24.41
C THR A 30 -47.96 55.29 -23.47
N ALA A 31 -48.88 54.34 -23.30
CA ALA A 31 -48.66 53.14 -22.52
C ALA A 31 -47.45 52.35 -23.08
N GLN A 32 -46.27 52.51 -22.48
CA GLN A 32 -45.05 51.82 -22.88
C GLN A 32 -45.10 50.34 -22.45
N LEU A 33 -45.71 49.49 -23.28
CA LEU A 33 -45.49 48.04 -23.26
C LEU A 33 -44.24 47.64 -24.07
N ALA A 34 -43.61 48.59 -24.77
CA ALA A 34 -42.36 48.40 -25.49
C ALA A 34 -41.19 49.00 -24.68
N LEU A 35 -40.05 48.32 -24.68
CA LEU A 35 -38.80 48.82 -24.10
C LEU A 35 -38.46 50.17 -24.75
N GLY A 36 -38.22 51.20 -23.94
CA GLY A 36 -37.78 52.50 -24.44
C GLY A 36 -36.34 52.47 -24.96
N PRO A 37 -35.95 53.44 -25.80
CA PRO A 37 -34.59 53.53 -26.38
C PRO A 37 -33.48 53.70 -25.34
N GLU A 38 -33.82 54.12 -24.13
CA GLU A 38 -32.89 54.27 -23.00
C GLU A 38 -32.48 52.92 -22.38
N SER A 39 -33.25 51.86 -22.63
CA SER A 39 -32.92 50.53 -22.14
C SER A 39 -31.75 49.93 -22.94
N PRO A 40 -30.70 49.38 -22.30
CA PRO A 40 -29.62 48.69 -23.01
C PRO A 40 -30.10 47.43 -23.75
N ARG A 41 -31.34 46.99 -23.50
CA ARG A 41 -32.01 45.90 -24.22
C ARG A 41 -33.04 46.42 -25.23
N TYR A 42 -32.96 47.69 -25.63
CA TYR A 42 -33.80 48.24 -26.69
C TYR A 42 -33.55 47.54 -28.03
N MET A 43 -32.29 47.17 -28.29
CA MET A 43 -31.88 46.30 -29.38
C MET A 43 -31.00 45.19 -28.82
N ASP A 44 -31.42 43.94 -29.03
CA ASP A 44 -30.64 42.77 -28.59
C ASP A 44 -29.52 42.49 -29.62
N ILE A 45 -28.31 42.94 -29.31
CA ILE A 45 -27.11 42.61 -30.09
C ILE A 45 -26.55 41.28 -29.56
N PRO A 46 -26.54 40.19 -30.34
CA PRO A 46 -25.97 38.93 -29.89
C PRO A 46 -24.47 39.08 -29.70
N GLN A 47 -23.98 38.70 -28.52
CA GLN A 47 -22.55 38.70 -28.23
C GLN A 47 -21.91 37.41 -28.77
N PRO A 48 -20.71 37.49 -29.38
CA PRO A 48 -19.97 36.29 -29.73
C PRO A 48 -19.55 35.52 -28.46
N PRO A 49 -19.29 34.20 -28.59
CA PRO A 49 -18.94 33.38 -27.44
C PRO A 49 -17.61 33.83 -26.80
N GLN A 50 -17.50 33.69 -25.47
CA GLN A 50 -16.27 33.88 -24.68
C GLN A 50 -15.62 35.28 -24.68
N GLN A 51 -16.36 36.37 -24.92
CA GLN A 51 -15.78 37.73 -24.90
C GLN A 51 -15.26 38.19 -23.53
N THR A 52 -15.96 37.81 -22.46
CA THR A 52 -15.61 38.21 -21.09
C THR A 52 -15.75 36.99 -20.18
N LEU A 53 -14.77 36.81 -19.28
CA LEU A 53 -14.84 35.82 -18.20
C LEU A 53 -15.01 36.56 -16.88
N PRO A 54 -16.23 37.05 -16.55
CA PRO A 54 -16.44 37.75 -15.29
C PRO A 54 -16.13 36.80 -14.12
N ASP A 55 -15.34 37.27 -13.16
CA ASP A 55 -15.03 36.49 -11.96
C ASP A 55 -16.30 36.33 -11.11
N LYS A 56 -16.67 35.08 -10.83
CA LYS A 56 -17.88 34.77 -10.06
C LYS A 56 -17.51 34.74 -8.59
N THR A 57 -18.02 35.70 -7.83
CA THR A 57 -17.82 35.74 -6.38
C THR A 57 -18.35 34.46 -5.71
N ARG A 58 -17.61 33.94 -4.74
CA ARG A 58 -17.99 32.74 -3.99
C ARG A 58 -19.15 33.06 -3.04
N LEU A 59 -20.35 32.61 -3.38
CA LEU A 59 -21.51 32.71 -2.50
C LEU A 59 -21.33 31.78 -1.27
N LYS A 60 -21.55 32.31 -0.07
CA LYS A 60 -21.46 31.55 1.20
C LYS A 60 -22.81 30.89 1.53
N GLY A 61 -22.78 29.79 2.27
CA GLY A 61 -23.97 29.05 2.73
C GLY A 61 -24.34 27.86 1.83
N ILE A 62 -25.19 26.98 2.35
CA ILE A 62 -25.68 25.76 1.67
C ILE A 62 -27.19 25.70 1.84
N LEU A 63 -27.94 25.51 0.74
CA LEU A 63 -29.37 25.19 0.82
C LEU A 63 -29.54 23.68 1.08
N PRO A 64 -30.52 23.26 1.90
CA PRO A 64 -30.78 21.85 2.12
C PRO A 64 -31.16 21.16 0.82
N VAL A 65 -30.54 20.02 0.56
CA VAL A 65 -30.84 19.23 -0.64
C VAL A 65 -32.24 18.62 -0.51
N PRO A 66 -33.15 18.85 -1.47
CA PRO A 66 -34.47 18.23 -1.45
C PRO A 66 -34.37 16.70 -1.43
N ARG A 67 -35.20 16.04 -0.62
CA ARG A 67 -35.26 14.57 -0.56
C ARG A 67 -35.76 14.01 -1.91
N ASP A 68 -35.16 12.88 -2.32
CA ASP A 68 -35.69 12.10 -3.43
C ASP A 68 -36.93 11.30 -2.99
N VAL A 69 -38.06 11.62 -3.64
CA VAL A 69 -39.37 11.00 -3.36
C VAL A 69 -39.48 9.63 -4.01
N PHE A 70 -38.71 9.36 -5.08
CA PHE A 70 -38.77 8.12 -5.86
C PHE A 70 -37.48 7.28 -5.70
N ALA A 71 -36.77 7.44 -4.57
CA ALA A 71 -35.57 6.67 -4.28
C ALA A 71 -35.89 5.16 -4.27
N GLY A 72 -35.09 4.36 -4.99
CA GLY A 72 -35.27 2.90 -5.08
C GLY A 72 -36.43 2.44 -5.97
N GLN A 73 -37.08 3.36 -6.70
CA GLN A 73 -38.12 3.03 -7.67
C GLN A 73 -37.70 3.44 -9.08
N ASP A 74 -38.19 2.70 -10.07
CA ASP A 74 -37.99 3.04 -11.47
C ASP A 74 -38.77 4.32 -11.82
N PRO A 75 -38.10 5.38 -12.32
CA PRO A 75 -38.75 6.66 -12.58
C PRO A 75 -39.77 6.58 -13.72
N LYS A 76 -39.70 5.55 -14.57
CA LYS A 76 -40.60 5.34 -15.71
C LYS A 76 -41.81 4.45 -15.38
N ALA A 77 -41.84 3.82 -14.20
CA ALA A 77 -42.97 2.99 -13.80
C ALA A 77 -44.22 3.85 -13.54
N PRO A 78 -45.42 3.40 -13.96
CA PRO A 78 -46.66 4.11 -13.65
C PRO A 78 -46.95 4.03 -12.15
N PHE A 79 -47.19 5.19 -11.52
CA PHE A 79 -47.52 5.28 -10.10
C PHE A 79 -49.04 5.25 -9.89
N ASN A 80 -49.55 4.27 -9.13
CA ASN A 80 -50.97 4.16 -8.80
C ASN A 80 -51.38 5.12 -7.66
N VAL A 81 -51.59 6.40 -7.99
CA VAL A 81 -52.03 7.43 -7.01
C VAL A 81 -53.47 7.16 -6.52
N ASP A 82 -54.29 6.51 -7.34
CA ASP A 82 -55.72 6.32 -7.07
C ASP A 82 -55.99 5.37 -5.89
N GLN A 83 -55.07 4.44 -5.62
CA GLN A 83 -55.16 3.57 -4.43
C GLN A 83 -55.00 4.36 -3.13
N ALA A 84 -54.10 5.34 -3.11
CA ALA A 84 -53.85 6.21 -1.97
C ALA A 84 -54.87 7.35 -1.84
N THR A 85 -55.50 7.74 -2.94
CA THR A 85 -56.46 8.86 -3.00
C THR A 85 -57.77 8.46 -3.65
N LYS A 86 -58.47 7.50 -3.03
CA LYS A 86 -59.78 7.04 -3.50
C LYS A 86 -60.79 8.19 -3.57
N GLU A 87 -61.57 8.19 -4.62
CA GLU A 87 -62.70 9.10 -4.77
C GLU A 87 -63.85 8.68 -3.84
N PRO A 88 -64.65 9.64 -3.35
CA PRO A 88 -65.77 9.31 -2.49
C PRO A 88 -66.78 8.45 -3.26
N SER A 89 -67.22 7.34 -2.65
CA SER A 89 -68.18 6.42 -3.27
C SER A 89 -69.58 7.02 -3.44
N ARG A 90 -69.93 8.04 -2.65
CA ARG A 90 -71.21 8.77 -2.71
C ARG A 90 -70.96 10.25 -2.45
N SER A 91 -71.63 11.14 -3.20
CA SER A 91 -71.72 12.55 -2.85
C SER A 91 -72.65 12.67 -1.63
N GLN A 92 -72.10 13.03 -0.47
CA GLN A 92 -72.92 13.25 0.71
C GLN A 92 -73.60 14.61 0.58
N SER A 93 -74.94 14.66 0.68
CA SER A 93 -75.67 15.94 0.72
C SER A 93 -75.41 16.61 2.06
N HIS A 94 -74.39 17.44 2.09
CA HIS A 94 -73.91 18.08 3.30
C HIS A 94 -74.64 19.40 3.56
N ASN A 95 -75.57 19.39 4.51
CA ASN A 95 -76.23 20.61 5.01
C ASN A 95 -75.35 21.41 6.01
N ASP A 96 -74.27 20.80 6.52
CA ASP A 96 -73.32 21.45 7.45
C ASP A 96 -72.14 22.11 6.69
N PRO A 97 -71.89 23.42 6.89
CA PRO A 97 -70.77 24.12 6.25
C PRO A 97 -69.40 23.49 6.52
N ARG A 98 -69.20 22.85 7.68
CA ARG A 98 -67.92 22.20 8.02
C ARG A 98 -67.64 21.00 7.12
N SER A 99 -68.68 20.22 6.80
CA SER A 99 -68.53 19.06 5.91
C SER A 99 -68.22 19.46 4.47
N VAL A 100 -68.87 20.51 3.94
CA VAL A 100 -68.56 21.06 2.62
C VAL A 100 -67.10 21.54 2.53
N TRP A 101 -66.59 22.20 3.58
CA TRP A 101 -65.19 22.60 3.62
C TRP A 101 -64.22 21.40 3.61
N LYS A 102 -64.50 20.35 4.39
CA LYS A 102 -63.68 19.13 4.41
C LYS A 102 -63.66 18.44 3.05
N GLU A 103 -64.80 18.40 2.36
CA GLU A 103 -64.89 17.84 1.01
C GLU A 103 -64.04 18.64 0.01
N ARG A 104 -64.15 19.97 0.01
CA ARG A 104 -63.32 20.86 -0.83
C ARG A 104 -61.84 20.67 -0.55
N MET A 105 -61.44 20.59 0.72
CA MET A 105 -60.06 20.34 1.12
C MET A 105 -59.57 18.97 0.68
N ALA A 106 -60.40 17.93 0.79
CA ALA A 106 -60.07 16.59 0.33
C ALA A 106 -59.89 16.56 -1.20
N ALA A 107 -60.79 17.20 -1.94
CA ALA A 107 -60.68 17.31 -3.40
C ALA A 107 -59.40 18.06 -3.81
N SER A 108 -59.08 19.18 -3.15
CA SER A 108 -57.84 19.93 -3.39
C SER A 108 -56.58 19.10 -3.10
N ARG A 109 -56.54 18.37 -1.98
CA ARG A 109 -55.40 17.49 -1.64
C ARG A 109 -55.21 16.36 -2.64
N ARG A 110 -56.29 15.70 -3.08
CA ARG A 110 -56.22 14.65 -4.11
C ARG A 110 -55.68 15.20 -5.42
N LYS A 111 -56.20 16.35 -5.87
CA LYS A 111 -55.74 17.03 -7.07
C LYS A 111 -54.25 17.39 -6.98
N ASN A 112 -53.85 18.07 -5.91
CA ASN A 112 -52.46 18.51 -5.73
C ASN A 112 -51.48 17.33 -5.63
N LEU A 113 -51.88 16.21 -5.00
CA LEU A 113 -51.04 15.02 -4.94
C LEU A 113 -50.85 14.38 -6.32
N LYS A 114 -51.95 14.20 -7.07
CA LYS A 114 -51.90 13.62 -8.43
C LYS A 114 -51.04 14.48 -9.37
N GLU A 115 -51.27 15.80 -9.38
CA GLU A 115 -50.52 16.74 -10.21
C GLU A 115 -49.06 16.84 -9.77
N GLY A 116 -48.81 16.93 -8.46
CA GLY A 116 -47.47 17.05 -7.88
C GLY A 116 -46.59 15.84 -8.20
N LEU A 117 -47.08 14.61 -7.98
CA LEU A 117 -46.32 13.40 -8.28
C LEU A 117 -46.04 13.27 -9.78
N LYS A 118 -47.02 13.55 -10.63
CA LYS A 118 -46.86 13.49 -12.10
C LYS A 118 -45.82 14.52 -12.58
N ALA A 119 -45.83 15.73 -12.03
CA ALA A 119 -44.86 16.77 -12.36
C ALA A 119 -43.45 16.44 -11.88
N LEU A 120 -43.31 15.90 -10.66
CA LEU A 120 -42.01 15.48 -10.12
C LEU A 120 -41.41 14.31 -10.90
N GLN A 121 -42.23 13.32 -11.27
CA GLN A 121 -41.81 12.20 -12.11
C GLN A 121 -41.32 12.68 -13.48
N TYR A 122 -42.10 13.54 -14.14
CA TYR A 122 -41.70 14.14 -15.42
C TYR A 122 -40.36 14.90 -15.30
N ARG A 123 -40.19 15.70 -14.25
CA ARG A 123 -38.93 16.43 -14.00
C ARG A 123 -37.76 15.49 -13.81
N ARG A 124 -37.95 14.39 -13.08
CA ARG A 124 -36.91 13.37 -12.87
C ARG A 124 -36.52 12.71 -14.17
N ILE A 125 -37.46 12.16 -14.94
CA ILE A 125 -37.20 11.52 -16.23
C ILE A 125 -36.42 12.48 -17.15
N LYS A 126 -36.88 13.73 -17.28
CA LYS A 126 -36.21 14.73 -18.13
C LYS A 126 -34.78 15.05 -17.67
N SER A 127 -34.56 15.13 -16.36
CA SER A 127 -33.24 15.36 -15.78
C SER A 127 -32.32 14.17 -16.03
N ASP A 128 -32.80 12.96 -15.79
CA ASP A 128 -32.06 11.71 -15.97
C ASP A 128 -31.69 11.51 -17.44
N ASP A 129 -32.63 11.69 -18.37
CA ASP A 129 -32.38 11.60 -19.82
C ASP A 129 -31.34 12.64 -20.27
N HIS A 130 -31.43 13.88 -19.76
CA HIS A 130 -30.43 14.92 -20.07
C HIS A 130 -29.04 14.58 -19.51
N MET A 131 -28.95 14.04 -18.29
CA MET A 131 -27.67 13.61 -17.73
C MET A 131 -27.10 12.41 -18.48
N ALA A 132 -27.94 11.43 -18.83
CA ALA A 132 -27.56 10.23 -19.57
C ALA A 132 -27.03 10.59 -20.95
N THR A 133 -27.76 11.41 -21.73
CA THR A 133 -27.31 11.87 -23.06
C THR A 133 -25.99 12.62 -23.01
N ARG A 134 -25.77 13.49 -22.01
CA ARG A 134 -24.47 14.17 -21.84
C ARG A 134 -23.36 13.22 -21.38
N ALA A 135 -23.69 12.17 -20.62
CA ALA A 135 -22.72 11.18 -20.19
C ALA A 135 -22.29 10.30 -21.37
N THR A 136 -23.23 9.83 -22.18
CA THR A 136 -22.95 8.99 -23.36
C THR A 136 -22.12 9.75 -24.39
N LEU A 137 -22.46 11.00 -24.70
CA LEU A 137 -21.68 11.82 -25.62
C LEU A 137 -20.24 12.03 -25.13
N ARG A 138 -20.05 12.35 -23.85
CA ARG A 138 -18.70 12.51 -23.28
C ARG A 138 -17.91 11.20 -23.29
N GLN A 139 -18.58 10.07 -23.06
CA GLN A 139 -17.93 8.77 -23.12
C GLN A 139 -17.48 8.44 -24.54
N GLN A 140 -18.35 8.64 -25.52
CA GLN A 140 -18.03 8.44 -26.94
C GLN A 140 -16.88 9.34 -27.40
N GLU A 141 -16.89 10.63 -27.06
CA GLU A 141 -15.80 11.56 -27.37
C GLU A 141 -14.48 11.14 -26.71
N ARG A 142 -14.53 10.59 -25.50
CA ARG A 142 -13.35 10.11 -24.80
C ARG A 142 -12.80 8.84 -25.46
N GLU A 143 -13.67 7.87 -25.75
CA GLU A 143 -13.30 6.62 -26.42
C GLU A 143 -12.70 6.92 -27.80
N ALA A 144 -13.33 7.81 -28.57
CA ALA A 144 -12.80 8.25 -29.86
C ALA A 144 -11.41 8.90 -29.74
N ARG A 145 -11.17 9.73 -28.72
CA ARG A 145 -9.86 10.34 -28.47
C ARG A 145 -8.81 9.36 -27.97
N LEU A 146 -9.19 8.37 -27.16
CA LEU A 146 -8.28 7.34 -26.66
C LEU A 146 -7.81 6.39 -27.76
N HIS A 147 -8.69 6.10 -28.72
CA HIS A 147 -8.37 5.24 -29.86
C HIS A 147 -7.89 6.02 -31.09
N LEU A 148 -7.73 7.34 -30.98
CA LEU A 148 -7.20 8.15 -32.07
C LEU A 148 -5.72 7.78 -32.28
N PRO A 149 -5.29 7.50 -33.53
CA PRO A 149 -3.88 7.30 -33.81
C PRO A 149 -3.09 8.58 -33.54
N GLU A 150 -1.80 8.41 -33.28
CA GLU A 150 -0.85 9.52 -33.21
C GLU A 150 -0.88 10.34 -34.51
N ARG A 151 -0.57 11.63 -34.39
CA ARG A 151 -0.57 12.53 -35.53
C ARG A 151 0.59 12.17 -36.47
N GLU A 152 0.40 12.33 -37.78
CA GLU A 152 1.37 11.87 -38.77
C GLU A 152 2.72 12.60 -38.70
N ASP A 153 2.71 13.88 -38.36
CA ASP A 153 3.91 14.69 -38.12
C ASP A 153 4.71 14.17 -36.93
N GLU A 154 4.05 13.86 -35.81
CA GLU A 154 4.69 13.23 -34.65
C GLU A 154 5.26 11.86 -35.00
N ARG A 155 4.50 11.03 -35.73
CA ARG A 155 4.95 9.68 -36.15
C ARG A 155 6.20 9.72 -37.03
N LEU A 156 6.33 10.73 -37.91
CA LEU A 156 7.45 10.85 -38.86
C LEU A 156 8.65 11.59 -38.27
N THR A 157 8.44 12.43 -37.27
CA THR A 157 9.51 13.22 -36.63
C THR A 157 10.01 12.61 -35.32
N ALA A 158 9.24 11.72 -34.71
CA ALA A 158 9.66 10.98 -33.52
C ALA A 158 10.90 10.11 -33.82
N PRO A 159 11.85 10.04 -32.88
CA PRO A 159 13.01 9.19 -33.05
C PRO A 159 12.60 7.71 -33.06
N SER A 160 13.33 6.90 -33.83
CA SER A 160 13.11 5.45 -33.86
C SER A 160 13.55 4.81 -32.55
N VAL A 161 12.67 4.02 -31.93
CA VAL A 161 12.99 3.15 -30.80
C VAL A 161 12.98 1.71 -31.30
N ASP A 162 13.98 0.92 -30.90
CA ASP A 162 14.06 -0.49 -31.28
C ASP A 162 12.81 -1.26 -30.85
N SER A 163 12.21 -1.99 -31.81
CA SER A 163 11.01 -2.79 -31.58
C SER A 163 11.22 -3.83 -30.48
N ASN A 164 12.41 -4.42 -30.40
CA ASN A 164 12.78 -5.39 -29.37
C ASN A 164 12.75 -4.77 -27.96
N LEU A 165 13.21 -3.52 -27.81
CA LEU A 165 13.19 -2.81 -26.53
C LEU A 165 11.75 -2.48 -26.14
N LEU A 166 10.95 -1.96 -27.08
CA LEU A 166 9.54 -1.69 -26.84
C LEU A 166 8.76 -2.95 -26.44
N ASP A 167 9.05 -4.07 -27.09
CA ASP A 167 8.43 -5.36 -26.77
C ASP A 167 8.82 -5.84 -25.37
N LEU A 168 10.09 -5.70 -24.96
CA LEU A 168 10.52 -5.99 -23.60
C LEU A 168 9.86 -5.08 -22.55
N LEU A 169 9.68 -3.80 -22.85
CA LEU A 169 8.97 -2.87 -21.95
C LEU A 169 7.47 -3.19 -21.85
N LYS A 170 6.83 -3.57 -22.97
CA LYS A 170 5.39 -3.87 -23.02
C LYS A 170 5.05 -5.23 -22.42
N LYS A 171 5.82 -6.27 -22.78
CA LYS A 171 5.55 -7.67 -22.41
C LYS A 171 6.26 -8.06 -21.11
N GLY A 172 7.23 -7.26 -20.67
CA GLY A 172 8.10 -7.57 -19.53
C GLY A 172 9.29 -8.46 -19.93
N PRO A 173 10.12 -8.88 -18.96
CA PRO A 173 11.27 -9.72 -19.22
C PRO A 173 10.85 -11.08 -19.79
N LEU A 174 11.57 -11.53 -20.83
CA LEU A 174 11.33 -12.82 -21.46
C LEU A 174 11.54 -13.96 -20.45
N GLN A 175 10.61 -14.91 -20.41
CA GLN A 175 10.76 -16.09 -19.55
C GLN A 175 11.89 -16.99 -20.08
N ASP A 176 12.82 -17.37 -19.21
CA ASP A 176 13.91 -18.28 -19.56
C ASP A 176 13.34 -19.68 -19.88
N PRO A 177 13.52 -20.21 -21.10
CA PRO A 177 12.98 -21.51 -21.49
C PRO A 177 13.56 -22.66 -20.65
N ASN A 178 14.77 -22.49 -20.10
CA ASN A 178 15.46 -23.53 -19.34
C ASN A 178 15.39 -23.30 -17.82
N ARG A 179 14.43 -22.50 -17.36
CA ARG A 179 14.27 -22.13 -15.95
C ARG A 179 14.19 -23.34 -15.02
N GLU A 180 13.39 -24.34 -15.38
CA GLU A 180 13.17 -25.51 -14.52
C GLU A 180 14.43 -26.37 -14.37
N ALA A 181 15.12 -26.63 -15.48
CA ALA A 181 16.37 -27.37 -15.48
C ALA A 181 17.45 -26.65 -14.64
N ARG A 182 17.58 -25.33 -14.80
CA ARG A 182 18.51 -24.51 -14.02
C ARG A 182 18.18 -24.52 -12.51
N LEU A 183 16.90 -24.47 -12.16
CA LEU A 183 16.47 -24.54 -10.76
C LEU A 183 16.74 -25.91 -10.14
N ALA A 184 16.56 -27.00 -10.88
CA ALA A 184 16.91 -28.34 -10.43
C ALA A 184 18.42 -28.45 -10.14
N GLU A 185 19.26 -28.03 -11.10
CA GLU A 185 20.72 -28.05 -10.94
C GLU A 185 21.19 -27.15 -9.78
N MET A 186 20.55 -26.00 -9.56
CA MET A 186 20.86 -25.14 -8.41
C MET A 186 20.47 -25.77 -7.08
N ARG A 187 19.34 -26.50 -7.01
CA ARG A 187 18.91 -27.20 -5.79
C ARG A 187 19.88 -28.33 -5.44
N GLU A 188 20.33 -29.10 -6.42
CA GLU A 188 21.32 -30.16 -6.23
C GLU A 188 22.64 -29.60 -5.70
N ARG A 189 23.17 -28.55 -6.36
CA ARG A 189 24.39 -27.88 -5.89
C ARG A 189 24.25 -27.31 -4.48
N HIS A 190 23.09 -26.75 -4.16
CA HIS A 190 22.82 -26.26 -2.81
C HIS A 190 22.75 -27.41 -1.79
N ALA A 191 22.10 -28.52 -2.12
CA ALA A 191 22.01 -29.69 -1.25
C ALA A 191 23.39 -30.28 -0.95
N LEU A 192 24.27 -30.39 -1.95
CA LEU A 192 25.65 -30.85 -1.75
C LEU A 192 26.43 -29.95 -0.79
N LYS A 193 26.31 -28.62 -0.92
CA LYS A 193 26.95 -27.67 0.01
C LYS A 193 26.40 -27.78 1.43
N GLN A 194 25.10 -28.04 1.57
CA GLN A 194 24.50 -28.24 2.89
C GLN A 194 24.94 -29.56 3.51
N ALA A 195 25.08 -30.63 2.73
CA ALA A 195 25.60 -31.91 3.18
C ALA A 195 27.05 -31.77 3.69
N ALA A 196 27.93 -31.12 2.93
CA ALA A 196 29.31 -30.85 3.36
C ALA A 196 29.36 -30.05 4.68
N ARG A 197 28.53 -29.00 4.83
CA ARG A 197 28.44 -28.25 6.09
C ARG A 197 27.92 -29.09 7.27
N GLN A 198 27.06 -30.07 7.00
CA GLN A 198 26.57 -30.98 8.04
C GLN A 198 27.66 -31.98 8.45
N GLU A 199 28.47 -32.45 7.50
CA GLU A 199 29.65 -33.28 7.76
C GLU A 199 30.66 -32.53 8.62
N ASP A 200 31.03 -31.30 8.24
CA ASP A 200 31.92 -30.45 9.05
C ASP A 200 31.41 -30.28 10.49
N ARG A 201 30.09 -30.12 10.67
CA ARG A 201 29.47 -30.00 11.99
C ARG A 201 29.54 -31.30 12.78
N ARG A 202 29.37 -32.45 12.12
CA ARG A 202 29.50 -33.77 12.77
C ARG A 202 30.93 -34.01 13.21
N ASP A 203 31.91 -33.65 12.40
CA ASP A 203 33.34 -33.77 12.73
C ASP A 203 33.71 -32.88 13.91
N ALA A 204 33.21 -31.65 13.94
CA ALA A 204 33.40 -30.74 15.07
C ALA A 204 32.78 -31.29 16.37
N LEU A 205 31.58 -31.87 16.29
CA LEU A 205 30.93 -32.52 17.44
C LEU A 205 31.71 -33.75 17.90
N HIS A 206 32.24 -34.56 16.99
CA HIS A 206 33.07 -35.71 17.32
C HIS A 206 34.37 -35.28 18.02
N SER A 207 35.02 -34.22 17.53
CA SER A 207 36.20 -33.62 18.19
C SER A 207 35.87 -33.16 19.62
N LEU A 208 34.72 -32.50 19.82
CA LEU A 208 34.25 -32.12 21.15
C LEU A 208 34.02 -33.33 22.04
N TYR A 209 33.42 -34.40 21.52
CA TYR A 209 33.17 -35.64 22.26
C TYR A 209 34.47 -36.31 22.74
N VAL A 210 35.48 -36.41 21.87
CA VAL A 210 36.78 -36.99 22.27
C VAL A 210 37.48 -36.13 23.31
N ASN A 211 37.41 -34.80 23.18
CA ASN A 211 38.01 -33.87 24.15
C ASN A 211 37.22 -33.79 25.46
N ALA A 212 35.93 -34.13 25.47
CA ALA A 212 35.09 -34.10 26.67
C ALA A 212 35.58 -35.03 27.78
N ARG A 213 36.47 -36.00 27.47
CA ARG A 213 37.14 -36.84 28.48
C ARG A 213 38.05 -36.05 29.43
N GLU A 214 38.51 -34.87 29.03
CA GLU A 214 39.36 -33.98 29.83
C GLU A 214 38.54 -32.92 30.57
N PHE A 215 37.24 -32.81 30.27
CA PHE A 215 36.38 -31.83 30.94
C PHE A 215 36.04 -32.28 32.36
N ILE A 216 36.09 -31.33 33.28
CA ILE A 216 35.71 -31.53 34.68
C ILE A 216 34.22 -31.20 34.78
N VAL A 217 33.39 -32.20 35.03
CA VAL A 217 31.93 -32.06 35.13
C VAL A 217 31.43 -32.22 36.56
N ASN A 218 32.03 -33.15 37.31
CA ASN A 218 31.62 -33.47 38.68
C ASN A 218 32.65 -32.99 39.72
N ASP A 219 32.19 -32.74 40.94
CA ASP A 219 33.06 -32.30 42.06
C ASP A 219 34.19 -33.30 42.37
N SER A 220 33.95 -34.61 42.18
CA SER A 220 34.98 -35.64 42.35
C SER A 220 36.07 -35.60 41.28
N GLN A 221 35.72 -35.22 40.05
CA GLN A 221 36.70 -34.99 38.98
C GLN A 221 37.49 -33.72 39.25
N LEU A 222 36.85 -32.70 39.83
CA LEU A 222 37.50 -31.46 40.21
C LEU A 222 38.54 -31.70 41.31
N SER A 223 38.21 -32.44 42.37
CA SER A 223 39.18 -32.76 43.43
C SER A 223 40.36 -33.55 42.88
N ALA A 224 40.12 -34.57 42.05
CA ALA A 224 41.19 -35.34 41.41
C ALA A 224 42.06 -34.48 40.47
N ALA A 225 41.47 -33.52 39.77
CA ALA A 225 42.21 -32.58 38.93
C ALA A 225 43.03 -31.58 39.75
N ILE A 226 42.53 -31.11 40.90
CA ILE A 226 43.25 -30.26 41.85
C ILE A 226 44.46 -31.03 42.40
N ASP A 227 44.26 -32.26 42.86
CA ASP A 227 45.34 -33.10 43.37
C ASP A 227 46.39 -33.38 42.28
N LYS A 228 45.96 -33.59 41.03
CA LYS A 228 46.89 -33.76 39.89
C LYS A 228 47.64 -32.48 39.53
N ALA A 229 46.98 -31.32 39.62
CA ALA A 229 47.55 -30.04 39.22
C ALA A 229 48.50 -29.47 40.29
N PHE A 230 48.11 -29.54 41.56
CA PHE A 230 48.78 -28.93 42.70
C PHE A 230 49.52 -29.94 43.61
N GLY A 231 49.27 -31.24 43.46
CA GLY A 231 49.78 -32.28 44.37
C GLY A 231 48.86 -32.49 45.58
N THR A 232 49.10 -33.56 46.34
CA THR A 232 48.41 -33.79 47.63
C THR A 232 49.15 -33.08 48.75
N VAL A 233 48.50 -32.90 49.92
CA VAL A 233 49.12 -32.25 51.10
C VAL A 233 50.45 -32.91 51.50
N ASP A 234 50.57 -34.22 51.27
CA ASP A 234 51.76 -35.02 51.58
C ASP A 234 52.85 -34.93 50.48
N GLN A 235 52.48 -34.57 49.25
CA GLN A 235 53.38 -34.43 48.10
C GLN A 235 53.00 -33.20 47.25
N PRO A 236 53.34 -31.98 47.71
CA PRO A 236 53.04 -30.78 46.95
C PRO A 236 53.81 -30.79 45.63
N ARG A 237 53.12 -30.50 44.53
CA ARG A 237 53.73 -30.42 43.22
C ARG A 237 54.47 -29.10 43.09
N ALA A 238 55.80 -29.13 43.23
CA ALA A 238 56.63 -27.95 43.06
C ALA A 238 56.63 -27.47 41.60
N PHE A 239 56.54 -26.14 41.39
CA PHE A 239 56.69 -25.53 40.08
C PHE A 239 58.19 -25.37 39.77
N GLY A 240 58.84 -26.46 39.34
CA GLY A 240 60.28 -26.50 39.03
C GLY A 240 61.14 -27.02 40.21
N GLN A 241 62.47 -26.88 40.11
CA GLN A 241 63.39 -27.46 41.11
C GLN A 241 63.32 -26.81 42.51
N ASN A 242 62.80 -25.57 42.64
CA ASN A 242 62.57 -24.84 43.90
C ASN A 242 61.66 -23.59 43.72
N GLY A 243 60.87 -23.53 42.65
CA GLY A 243 60.14 -22.32 42.23
C GLY A 243 58.74 -22.20 42.83
N ALA A 244 58.36 -20.99 43.22
CA ALA A 244 57.01 -20.67 43.69
C ALA A 244 56.05 -20.30 42.53
N SER A 245 56.56 -20.18 41.31
CA SER A 245 55.82 -19.67 40.17
C SER A 245 55.91 -20.58 38.93
N ILE A 246 54.91 -20.48 38.05
CA ILE A 246 54.85 -21.24 36.78
C ILE A 246 56.05 -20.95 35.87
N TRP A 247 56.69 -19.78 36.05
CA TRP A 247 57.85 -19.31 35.28
C TRP A 247 59.16 -20.00 35.67
N ASP A 248 59.20 -20.68 36.82
CA ASP A 248 60.40 -21.35 37.30
C ASP A 248 60.52 -22.80 36.80
N ASN A 249 59.46 -23.33 36.18
CA ASN A 249 59.43 -24.68 35.63
C ASN A 249 59.88 -24.67 34.15
N THR A 250 60.74 -25.59 33.73
CA THR A 250 61.10 -25.70 32.31
C THR A 250 59.95 -26.35 31.53
N PRO A 251 59.31 -25.68 30.55
CA PRO A 251 59.69 -24.42 29.90
C PRO A 251 59.16 -23.16 30.63
N SER A 252 60.10 -22.26 30.93
CA SER A 252 59.98 -21.17 31.90
C SER A 252 59.37 -19.86 31.34
N ALA A 253 58.97 -19.85 30.07
CA ALA A 253 58.28 -18.72 29.46
C ALA A 253 57.20 -19.23 28.48
N PRO A 254 56.07 -18.50 28.32
CA PRO A 254 55.14 -18.74 27.24
C PRO A 254 55.89 -18.58 25.93
N SER A 255 55.51 -19.40 24.94
CA SER A 255 56.18 -19.42 23.64
C SER A 255 56.27 -18.01 23.04
N SER A 256 57.49 -17.50 22.89
CA SER A 256 57.72 -16.20 22.27
C SER A 256 57.54 -16.28 20.75
N ILE A 257 57.39 -15.13 20.09
CA ILE A 257 57.40 -15.06 18.61
C ILE A 257 58.69 -15.65 18.05
N VAL A 258 59.81 -15.46 18.76
CA VAL A 258 61.11 -16.02 18.38
C VAL A 258 61.10 -17.55 18.47
N ASP A 259 60.50 -18.14 19.51
CA ASP A 259 60.36 -19.59 19.64
C ASP A 259 59.44 -20.19 18.56
N MET A 260 58.31 -19.53 18.30
CA MET A 260 57.42 -19.94 17.22
C MET A 260 58.11 -19.86 15.86
N LEU A 261 58.87 -18.79 15.59
CA LEU A 261 59.61 -18.63 14.35
C LEU A 261 60.74 -19.66 14.23
N ASN A 262 61.46 -19.95 15.32
CA ASN A 262 62.50 -20.97 15.37
C ASN A 262 61.94 -22.37 15.11
N SER A 263 60.73 -22.67 15.64
CA SER A 263 60.02 -23.91 15.37
C SER A 263 59.50 -24.03 13.92
N ALA A 264 59.11 -22.91 13.31
CA ALA A 264 58.52 -22.88 11.96
C ALA A 264 59.58 -22.83 10.85
N THR A 265 60.70 -22.14 11.05
CA THR A 265 61.70 -21.87 10.00
C THR A 265 62.76 -22.96 9.86
N ALA A 266 62.73 -24.03 10.66
CA ALA A 266 63.77 -25.07 10.70
C ALA A 266 65.21 -24.49 10.79
N ARG A 267 65.36 -23.24 11.23
CA ARG A 267 66.64 -22.51 11.33
C ARG A 267 67.31 -22.65 12.70
N GLY A 268 66.87 -23.60 13.51
CA GLY A 268 67.54 -23.98 14.75
C GLY A 268 68.74 -24.92 14.59
N VAL A 269 69.04 -25.45 13.39
CA VAL A 269 70.22 -26.31 13.16
C VAL A 269 70.73 -26.19 11.71
N ARG A 270 71.38 -25.08 11.37
CA ARG A 270 72.38 -25.07 10.28
C ARG A 270 73.71 -24.56 10.84
N GLY A 271 74.24 -25.31 11.81
CA GLY A 271 75.54 -25.04 12.41
C GLY A 271 75.60 -25.44 13.87
N GLY A 272 76.13 -26.63 14.15
CA GLY A 272 76.55 -27.05 15.49
C GLY A 272 75.57 -27.98 16.22
N ALA A 273 76.02 -29.21 16.47
CA ALA A 273 75.47 -30.22 17.39
C ALA A 273 73.98 -30.57 17.28
N LEU A 274 73.69 -31.70 16.61
CA LEU A 274 72.43 -32.43 16.74
C LEU A 274 72.24 -32.88 18.20
N ASN A 275 71.45 -32.15 18.97
CA ASN A 275 70.86 -32.69 20.19
C ASN A 275 69.77 -33.70 19.79
N GLN A 276 69.88 -34.96 20.24
CA GLN A 276 68.88 -36.03 19.99
C GLN A 276 67.44 -35.59 20.35
N SER A 277 67.29 -34.66 21.29
CA SER A 277 66.01 -34.08 21.71
C SER A 277 65.30 -33.23 20.63
N ALA A 278 66.03 -32.61 19.70
CA ALA A 278 65.44 -31.84 18.59
C ALA A 278 64.88 -32.76 17.50
N MET A 279 65.62 -33.82 17.12
CA MET A 279 65.13 -34.84 16.18
C MET A 279 63.90 -35.59 16.71
N ASN A 280 63.86 -35.88 18.01
CA ASN A 280 62.71 -36.53 18.64
C ASN A 280 61.46 -35.62 18.68
N ARG A 281 61.64 -34.30 18.78
CA ARG A 281 60.53 -33.33 18.69
C ARG A 281 59.95 -33.24 17.29
N ASP A 282 60.79 -33.14 16.26
CA ASP A 282 60.32 -33.04 14.87
C ASP A 282 59.59 -34.30 14.42
N THR A 283 60.08 -35.49 14.79
CA THR A 283 59.42 -36.77 14.53
C THR A 283 58.09 -36.91 15.27
N ALA A 284 57.98 -36.42 16.50
CA ALA A 284 56.71 -36.39 17.23
C ALA A 284 55.69 -35.42 16.61
N LEU A 285 56.15 -34.25 16.14
CA LEU A 285 55.31 -33.27 15.45
C LEU A 285 54.82 -33.78 14.09
N THR A 286 55.68 -34.42 13.30
CA THR A 286 55.28 -35.03 12.03
C THR A 286 54.30 -36.18 12.28
N ALA A 287 54.52 -37.02 13.28
CA ALA A 287 53.56 -38.06 13.67
C ALA A 287 52.20 -37.47 14.08
N ALA A 288 52.18 -36.36 14.83
CA ALA A 288 50.94 -35.67 15.18
C ALA A 288 50.22 -35.07 13.96
N ARG A 289 50.96 -34.47 13.02
CA ARG A 289 50.39 -33.95 11.75
C ARG A 289 49.85 -35.06 10.87
N VAL A 290 50.56 -36.17 10.74
CA VAL A 290 50.11 -37.35 9.97
C VAL A 290 48.83 -37.92 10.59
N ARG A 291 48.76 -38.02 11.92
CA ARG A 291 47.52 -38.44 12.59
C ARG A 291 46.37 -37.46 12.37
N ARG A 292 46.64 -36.16 12.41
CA ARG A 292 45.62 -35.13 12.14
C ARG A 292 45.12 -35.21 10.70
N MET A 293 46.02 -35.32 9.73
CA MET A 293 45.64 -35.50 8.32
C MET A 293 44.87 -36.80 8.11
N ALA A 294 45.30 -37.89 8.73
CA ALA A 294 44.56 -39.15 8.69
C ALA A 294 43.16 -39.00 9.28
N ALA A 295 43.02 -38.32 10.42
CA ALA A 295 41.74 -38.07 11.07
C ALA A 295 40.78 -37.19 10.25
N GLU A 296 41.31 -36.13 9.61
CA GLU A 296 40.54 -35.25 8.72
C GLU A 296 40.10 -36.00 7.44
N LEU A 297 40.92 -36.93 6.93
CA LEU A 297 40.59 -37.74 5.74
C LEU A 297 39.62 -38.90 6.05
N THR A 298 39.66 -39.47 7.25
CA THR A 298 38.79 -40.60 7.63
C THR A 298 37.51 -40.19 8.36
N GLY A 299 37.31 -38.90 8.65
CA GLY A 299 36.12 -38.38 9.34
C GLY A 299 36.04 -38.77 10.82
N GLY A 300 37.18 -39.04 11.47
CA GLY A 300 37.20 -39.51 12.86
C GLY A 300 38.51 -39.20 13.59
N GLN A 301 38.40 -38.72 14.84
CA GLN A 301 39.58 -38.54 15.69
C GLN A 301 40.10 -39.89 16.21
N LEU A 302 41.37 -40.18 15.92
CA LEU A 302 42.09 -41.29 16.52
C LEU A 302 42.47 -40.92 17.97
N PRO A 303 42.14 -41.75 18.98
CA PRO A 303 42.48 -41.44 20.37
C PRO A 303 44.01 -41.35 20.50
N SER A 304 44.49 -40.22 21.03
CA SER A 304 45.89 -40.12 21.45
C SER A 304 46.13 -41.11 22.59
N LYS A 305 47.22 -41.89 22.51
CA LYS A 305 47.70 -42.72 23.64
C LYS A 305 47.72 -41.85 24.90
N SER A 306 46.79 -42.10 25.81
CA SER A 306 46.85 -41.57 27.17
C SER A 306 48.02 -42.27 27.84
N SER A 307 49.08 -41.53 28.14
CA SER A 307 50.12 -41.98 29.06
C SER A 307 49.46 -42.08 30.44
N PHE A 308 49.10 -43.31 30.82
CA PHE A 308 48.97 -43.70 32.22
C PHE A 308 50.36 -43.91 32.80
#